data_AF-A0A4Y2HBG7-F1
#
_entry.id   AF-A0A4Y2HBG7-F1
#
_cell.length_a   1.000
_cell.length_b   1.000
_cell.length_c   1.000
_cell.angle_alpha   90.00
_cell.angle_beta   90.00
_cell.angle_gamma   90.00
#
_symmetry.space_group_name_H-M   'P 1'
#
loop_
_entity.id
_entity.type
_entity.pdbx_description
1 polymer ?
#
loop_
_entity_poly.entity_id
_entity_poly.type
_entity_poly.pdbx_seq_one_letter_code
_entity_poly.pdbx_strand_id
1 'polypeptide(L)'
;MAIVWTLERLRQFLLGISFTVVTDCQALIYINAKKSSNPQIARWSLLIQEFDFEIRHRPGVRMSHIDAISRAPILNSSDTLDSLLGNKLEVCLTLSVEDQVLMMQHADDTLKELILILEKDNEDRTKEEKQKAQNYVLKGNRLFRVINDGARERLLFVIPKRMRKIIVVKFHDLMRHFAVDKTVSKIKELYWFPYMKRYVRHHIKCASNVW
;
A
#
# COMPACT_ATOMS: atom_id res chain seq x y z
N MET A 1 -10.17 20.83 15.26
CA MET A 1 -10.80 19.87 14.34
C MET A 1 -9.97 19.60 13.10
N ALA A 2 -9.56 20.63 12.34
CA ALA A 2 -8.85 20.43 11.07
C ALA A 2 -7.58 19.56 11.19
N ILE A 3 -6.72 19.80 12.20
CA ILE A 3 -5.48 19.02 12.37
C ILE A 3 -5.78 17.53 12.57
N VAL A 4 -6.70 17.18 13.47
CA VAL A 4 -7.03 15.77 13.75
C VAL A 4 -7.54 15.07 12.49
N TRP A 5 -8.46 15.72 11.76
CA TRP A 5 -8.99 15.19 10.51
C TRP A 5 -7.89 15.01 9.45
N THR A 6 -6.97 15.96 9.33
CA THR A 6 -5.83 15.86 8.41
C THR A 6 -4.88 14.72 8.80
N LEU A 7 -4.60 14.55 10.10
CA LEU A 7 -3.74 13.47 10.60
C LEU A 7 -4.37 12.09 10.39
N GLU A 8 -5.67 11.94 10.63
CA GLU A 8 -6.39 10.69 10.35
C GLU A 8 -6.36 10.36 8.84
N ARG A 9 -6.62 11.36 7.99
CA ARG A 9 -6.65 11.17 6.53
C ARG A 9 -5.28 10.85 5.94
N LEU A 10 -4.23 11.50 6.46
CA LEU A 10 -2.86 11.33 5.98
C LEU A 10 -2.06 10.32 6.81
N ARG A 11 -2.71 9.60 7.73
CA ARG A 11 -2.09 8.64 8.66
C ARG A 11 -1.07 7.74 7.96
N GLN A 12 -1.45 7.12 6.85
CA GLN A 12 -0.58 6.18 6.10
C GLN A 12 0.70 6.82 5.54
N PHE A 13 0.72 8.14 5.36
CA PHE A 13 1.87 8.89 4.85
C PHE A 13 2.70 9.52 5.98
N LEU A 14 2.07 9.82 7.12
CA LEU A 14 2.68 10.53 8.23
C LEU A 14 3.18 9.61 9.35
N LEU A 15 2.76 8.35 9.36
CA LEU A 15 3.20 7.37 10.37
C LEU A 15 4.69 7.06 10.22
N GLY A 16 5.46 7.23 11.30
CA GLY A 16 6.90 6.90 11.34
C GLY A 16 7.83 7.93 10.70
N ILE A 17 7.32 9.11 10.33
CA ILE A 17 8.13 10.24 9.84
C ILE A 17 7.96 11.46 10.75
N SER A 18 9.03 12.23 10.95
CA SER A 18 9.00 13.50 11.68
C SER A 18 8.57 14.63 10.74
N PHE A 19 7.54 15.40 11.09
CA PHE A 19 7.07 16.53 10.26
C PHE A 19 6.71 17.78 11.08
N THR A 20 6.42 18.88 10.39
CA THR A 20 6.04 20.15 11.03
C THR A 20 4.64 20.54 10.60
N VAL A 21 3.76 20.78 11.58
CA VAL A 21 2.41 21.29 11.36
C VAL A 21 2.41 22.79 11.56
N VAL A 22 2.07 23.54 10.51
CA VAL A 22 1.93 25.00 10.59
C VAL A 22 0.46 25.36 10.73
N THR A 23 0.12 26.09 11.78
CA THR A 23 -1.26 26.51 12.07
C THR A 23 -1.31 27.99 12.46
N ASP A 24 -2.40 28.65 12.12
CA ASP A 24 -2.75 30.00 12.59
C ASP A 24 -3.39 30.00 13.99
N CYS A 25 -3.61 28.82 14.58
CA CYS A 25 -4.21 28.67 15.88
C CYS A 25 -3.15 28.51 16.98
N GLN A 26 -2.87 29.59 17.69
CA GLN A 26 -1.89 29.62 18.79
C GLN A 26 -2.24 28.69 19.96
N ALA A 27 -3.53 28.36 20.15
CA ALA A 27 -3.98 27.44 21.20
C ALA A 27 -3.45 26.01 21.00
N LEU A 28 -3.14 25.61 19.76
CA LEU A 28 -2.70 24.25 19.42
C LEU A 28 -1.22 24.02 19.78
N ILE A 29 -0.43 25.06 19.99
CA ILE A 29 0.94 24.94 20.52
C ILE A 29 0.94 24.25 21.89
N TYR A 30 -0.13 24.45 22.68
CA TYR A 30 -0.22 23.97 24.07
C TYR A 30 -0.94 22.63 24.22
N ILE A 31 -1.26 21.93 23.12
CA ILE A 31 -1.96 20.64 23.16
C ILE A 31 -1.18 19.59 23.98
N ASN A 32 0.15 19.59 23.91
CA ASN A 32 1.00 18.66 24.67
C ASN A 32 1.25 19.11 26.11
N ALA A 33 0.92 20.36 26.48
CA ALA A 33 1.30 20.94 27.77
C ALA A 33 0.20 20.82 28.84
N LYS A 34 -1.06 20.60 28.47
CA LYS A 34 -2.18 20.55 29.43
C LYS A 34 -2.93 19.21 29.37
N LYS A 35 -2.97 18.51 30.51
CA LYS A 35 -3.97 17.46 30.78
C LYS A 35 -5.36 18.12 30.74
N SER A 36 -6.08 17.94 29.64
CA SER A 36 -7.45 18.41 29.50
C SER A 36 -8.44 17.47 30.17
N SER A 37 -9.37 17.99 30.97
CA SER A 37 -10.49 17.24 31.55
C SER A 37 -11.60 16.89 30.54
N ASN A 38 -11.50 17.38 29.31
CA ASN A 38 -12.47 17.10 28.25
C ASN A 38 -12.15 15.74 27.58
N PRO A 39 -13.08 14.76 27.61
CA PRO A 39 -12.86 13.43 27.03
C PRO A 39 -12.60 13.45 25.52
N GLN A 40 -13.13 14.44 24.80
CA GLN A 40 -12.89 14.58 23.36
C GLN A 40 -11.44 14.98 23.05
N ILE A 41 -10.89 15.90 23.86
CA ILE A 41 -9.49 16.35 23.72
C ILE A 41 -8.54 15.23 24.16
N ALA A 42 -8.89 14.46 25.19
CA ALA A 42 -8.13 13.27 25.58
C ALA A 42 -8.06 12.23 24.44
N ARG A 43 -9.18 11.99 23.74
CA ARG A 43 -9.21 11.08 22.59
C ARG A 43 -8.32 11.57 21.45
N TRP A 44 -8.34 12.87 21.17
CA TRP A 44 -7.45 13.46 20.16
C TRP A 44 -5.99 13.42 20.60
N SER A 45 -5.68 13.64 21.88
CA SER A 45 -4.32 13.55 22.39
C SER A 45 -3.73 12.16 22.19
N LEU A 46 -4.50 11.09 22.44
CA LEU A 46 -4.07 9.71 22.16
C LEU A 46 -3.80 9.47 20.67
N LEU A 47 -4.66 9.98 19.79
CA LEU A 47 -4.50 9.83 18.34
C LEU A 47 -3.28 10.60 17.82
N ILE A 48 -3.09 11.81 18.35
CA ILE A 48 -1.99 12.70 18.02
C ILE A 48 -0.65 12.15 18.50
N GLN A 49 -0.63 11.44 19.63
CA GLN A 49 0.58 10.86 20.22
C GLN A 49 1.23 9.77 19.34
N GLU A 50 0.49 9.22 18.38
CA GLU A 50 1.02 8.23 17.43
C GLU A 50 1.93 8.85 16.37
N PHE A 51 1.90 10.18 16.20
CA PHE A 51 2.66 10.90 15.18
C PHE A 51 3.81 11.70 15.81
N ASP A 52 4.94 11.76 15.10
CA ASP A 52 6.08 12.57 15.49
C ASP A 52 6.04 13.92 14.73
N PHE A 53 5.60 14.99 15.39
CA PHE A 53 5.53 16.30 14.75
C PHE A 53 5.70 17.49 15.69
N GLU A 54 6.17 18.59 15.10
CA GLU A 54 6.32 19.88 15.77
C GLU A 54 5.22 20.84 15.30
N ILE A 55 4.54 21.53 16.22
CA ILE A 55 3.55 22.56 15.89
C ILE A 55 4.23 23.93 15.85
N ARG A 56 4.16 24.60 14.70
CA ARG A 56 4.63 25.98 14.55
C ARG A 56 3.46 26.91 14.25
N HIS A 57 3.30 27.92 15.08
CA HIS A 57 2.31 28.95 14.83
C HIS A 57 2.80 29.94 13.77
N ARG A 58 1.93 30.28 12.82
CA ARG A 58 2.15 31.34 11.83
C ARG A 58 0.90 32.21 11.75
N PRO A 59 1.01 33.55 11.88
CA PRO A 59 -0.15 34.44 11.82
C PRO A 59 -0.93 34.27 10.52
N GLY A 60 -2.26 34.26 10.61
CA GLY A 60 -3.16 34.08 9.46
C GLY A 60 -2.94 35.08 8.32
N VAL A 61 -2.48 36.30 8.63
CA VAL A 61 -2.10 37.33 7.63
C VAL A 61 -1.00 36.82 6.68
N ARG A 62 -0.11 35.93 7.13
CA ARG A 62 0.94 35.30 6.32
C ARG A 62 0.49 33.97 5.69
N MET A 63 -0.76 33.59 5.87
CA MET A 63 -1.39 32.35 5.39
C MET A 63 -2.66 32.63 4.58
N SER A 64 -2.79 33.83 4.00
CA SER A 64 -3.97 34.24 3.22
C SER A 64 -4.36 33.26 2.10
N HIS A 65 -3.38 32.62 1.46
CA HIS A 65 -3.59 31.57 0.46
C HIS A 65 -4.25 30.32 1.04
N ILE A 66 -3.92 29.94 2.29
CA ILE A 66 -4.53 28.80 2.99
C ILE A 66 -5.92 29.18 3.48
N ASP A 67 -6.09 30.39 3.99
CA ASP A 67 -7.39 30.91 4.43
C ASP A 67 -8.38 30.95 3.25
N ALA A 68 -7.93 31.42 2.08
CA ALA A 68 -8.72 31.40 0.84
C ALA A 68 -9.15 29.97 0.42
N ILE A 69 -8.25 28.98 0.51
CA ILE A 69 -8.59 27.59 0.21
C ILE A 69 -9.57 27.03 1.25
N SER A 70 -9.40 27.36 2.52
CA SER A 70 -10.27 26.87 3.60
C SER A 70 -11.68 27.49 3.56
N ARG A 71 -11.80 28.71 3.04
CA ARG A 71 -13.06 29.47 2.94
C ARG A 71 -13.70 29.43 1.55
N ALA A 72 -13.06 28.78 0.58
CA ALA A 72 -13.58 28.69 -0.78
C ALA A 72 -14.97 28.03 -0.75
N PRO A 73 -16.04 28.70 -1.22
CA PRO A 73 -17.37 28.13 -1.24
C PRO A 73 -17.38 26.92 -2.18
N ILE A 74 -17.75 25.76 -1.64
CA ILE A 74 -17.92 24.53 -2.41
C ILE A 74 -19.24 24.68 -3.16
N LEU A 75 -19.18 25.15 -4.41
CA LEU A 75 -20.37 25.42 -5.24
C LEU A 75 -21.22 24.17 -5.47
N ASN A 76 -20.60 22.97 -5.46
CA ASN A 76 -21.28 21.68 -5.55
C ASN A 76 -20.57 20.67 -4.61
N SER A 77 -21.26 20.15 -3.60
CA SER A 77 -20.71 19.15 -2.66
C SER A 77 -20.29 17.83 -3.33
N SER A 78 -20.77 17.57 -4.55
CA SER A 78 -20.46 16.38 -5.36
C SER A 78 -19.07 16.37 -6.00
N ASP A 79 -18.40 17.52 -6.12
CA ASP A 79 -17.10 17.65 -6.81
C ASP A 79 -15.93 17.80 -5.84
N THR A 80 -16.11 17.38 -4.58
CA THR A 80 -14.97 17.27 -3.67
C THR A 80 -14.06 16.13 -4.11
N LEU A 81 -12.75 16.28 -3.90
CA LEU A 81 -11.80 15.17 -4.04
C LEU A 81 -12.25 13.95 -3.21
N ASP A 82 -12.96 14.17 -2.11
CA ASP A 82 -13.62 13.13 -1.31
C ASP A 82 -14.79 12.42 -1.99
N SER A 83 -15.62 13.13 -2.76
CA SER A 83 -16.69 12.50 -3.54
C SER A 83 -16.12 11.73 -4.74
N LEU A 84 -15.08 12.28 -5.40
CA LEU A 84 -14.38 11.66 -6.52
C LEU A 84 -13.51 10.45 -6.12
N LEU A 85 -12.85 10.52 -4.96
CA LEU A 85 -12.03 9.44 -4.42
C LEU A 85 -12.82 8.50 -3.53
N GLY A 86 -13.90 8.94 -2.87
CA GLY A 86 -14.67 8.14 -1.91
C GLY A 86 -15.04 6.79 -2.49
N ASN A 87 -15.75 6.79 -3.61
CA ASN A 87 -16.17 5.55 -4.28
C ASN A 87 -15.00 4.75 -4.87
N LYS A 88 -13.94 5.41 -5.37
CA LYS A 88 -12.78 4.72 -5.97
C LYS A 88 -11.85 4.11 -4.93
N LEU A 89 -11.66 4.77 -3.79
CA LEU A 89 -10.86 4.30 -2.66
C LEU A 89 -11.63 3.26 -1.88
N GLU A 90 -12.94 3.42 -1.65
CA GLU A 90 -13.77 2.40 -1.00
C GLU A 90 -13.76 1.11 -1.82
N VAL A 91 -13.95 1.18 -3.14
CA VAL A 91 -13.79 0.01 -4.02
C VAL A 91 -12.38 -0.57 -3.84
N CYS A 92 -11.32 0.22 -3.96
CA CYS A 92 -9.95 -0.28 -3.80
C CYS A 92 -9.64 -0.93 -2.42
N LEU A 93 -10.27 -0.42 -1.35
CA LEU A 93 -10.09 -0.86 0.04
C LEU A 93 -11.03 -2.01 0.43
N THR A 94 -12.16 -2.18 -0.24
CA THR A 94 -13.12 -3.29 -0.05
C THR A 94 -12.87 -4.48 -0.98
N LEU A 95 -12.03 -4.31 -2.01
CA LEU A 95 -11.56 -5.42 -2.83
C LEU A 95 -10.89 -6.48 -1.94
N SER A 96 -11.30 -7.73 -2.15
CA SER A 96 -10.56 -8.86 -1.61
C SER A 96 -9.09 -8.78 -2.04
N VAL A 97 -8.18 -9.30 -1.22
CA VAL A 97 -6.76 -9.46 -1.58
C VAL A 97 -6.63 -10.10 -2.97
N GLU A 98 -7.55 -11.00 -3.30
CA GLU A 98 -7.62 -11.65 -4.60
C GLU A 98 -7.86 -10.65 -5.72
N ASP A 99 -8.81 -9.73 -5.58
CA ASP A 99 -9.19 -8.79 -6.64
C ASP A 99 -8.16 -7.67 -6.81
N GLN A 100 -7.49 -7.29 -5.72
CA GLN A 100 -6.29 -6.46 -5.81
C GLN A 100 -5.19 -7.15 -6.61
N VAL A 101 -4.97 -8.46 -6.41
CA VAL A 101 -4.00 -9.24 -7.19
C VAL A 101 -4.42 -9.28 -8.66
N LEU A 102 -5.71 -9.50 -8.96
CA LEU A 102 -6.23 -9.50 -10.33
C LEU A 102 -5.95 -8.16 -11.02
N MET A 103 -6.39 -7.04 -10.44
CA MET A 103 -6.19 -5.71 -11.03
C MET A 103 -4.72 -5.41 -11.29
N MET A 104 -3.86 -5.75 -10.32
CA MET A 104 -2.43 -5.49 -10.40
C MET A 104 -1.72 -6.42 -11.39
N GLN A 105 -2.22 -7.64 -11.63
CA GLN A 105 -1.73 -8.54 -12.68
C GLN A 105 -2.04 -7.99 -14.08
N HIS A 106 -3.27 -7.51 -14.30
CA HIS A 106 -3.66 -6.93 -15.59
C HIS A 106 -2.99 -5.56 -15.88
N ALA A 107 -2.56 -4.85 -14.84
CA ALA A 107 -1.82 -3.59 -14.97
C ALA A 107 -0.29 -3.75 -15.16
N ASP A 108 0.26 -4.96 -15.03
CA ASP A 108 1.68 -5.24 -15.26
C ASP A 108 1.88 -5.73 -16.69
N ASP A 109 2.61 -4.97 -17.52
CA ASP A 109 2.76 -5.25 -18.96
C ASP A 109 3.27 -6.67 -19.24
N THR A 110 4.18 -7.18 -18.41
CA THR A 110 4.77 -8.51 -18.59
C THR A 110 3.79 -9.63 -18.24
N LEU A 111 2.95 -9.42 -17.23
CA LEU A 111 1.94 -10.39 -16.84
C LEU A 111 0.73 -10.32 -17.77
N LYS A 112 0.38 -9.12 -18.24
CA LYS A 112 -0.66 -8.91 -19.24
C LYS A 112 -0.35 -9.65 -20.55
N GLU A 113 0.89 -9.60 -21.03
CA GLU A 113 1.32 -10.40 -22.18
C GLU A 113 1.06 -11.90 -21.94
N LEU A 114 1.46 -12.43 -20.78
CA LEU A 114 1.22 -13.83 -20.43
C LEU A 114 -0.27 -14.19 -20.31
N ILE A 115 -1.09 -13.29 -19.77
CA ILE A 115 -2.54 -13.48 -19.68
C ILE A 115 -3.15 -13.55 -21.07
N LEU A 116 -2.81 -12.62 -21.96
CA LEU A 116 -3.30 -12.61 -23.35
C LEU A 116 -2.88 -13.87 -24.12
N ILE A 117 -1.67 -14.38 -23.89
CA ILE A 117 -1.22 -15.65 -24.48
C ILE A 117 -2.05 -16.82 -23.94
N LEU A 118 -2.35 -16.82 -22.65
CA LEU A 118 -3.11 -17.90 -22.00
C LEU A 118 -4.61 -17.87 -22.32
N GLU A 119 -5.15 -16.72 -22.71
CA GLU A 119 -6.52 -16.56 -23.21
C GLU A 119 -6.70 -17.14 -24.63
N LYS A 120 -5.64 -17.19 -25.44
CA LYS A 120 -5.66 -17.86 -26.75
C LYS A 120 -5.78 -19.37 -26.57
N ASP A 121 -6.46 -20.03 -27.53
CA ASP A 121 -6.45 -21.48 -27.63
C ASP A 121 -5.03 -22.00 -27.84
N ASN A 122 -4.74 -23.19 -27.32
CA ASN A 122 -3.39 -23.76 -27.36
C ASN A 122 -2.91 -24.00 -28.80
N GLU A 123 -3.82 -24.18 -29.76
CA GLU A 123 -3.47 -24.37 -31.17
C GLU A 123 -3.00 -23.06 -31.83
N ASP A 124 -3.56 -21.92 -31.42
CA ASP A 124 -3.25 -20.58 -31.95
C ASP A 124 -1.96 -19.98 -31.40
N ARG A 125 -1.33 -20.63 -30.41
CA ARG A 125 -0.08 -20.16 -29.81
C ARG A 125 1.12 -20.52 -30.66
N THR A 126 1.96 -19.53 -30.94
CA THR A 126 3.29 -19.71 -31.53
C THR A 126 4.18 -20.58 -30.62
N LYS A 127 5.25 -21.16 -31.19
CA LYS A 127 6.21 -21.97 -30.42
C LYS A 127 6.82 -21.17 -29.24
N GLU A 128 7.09 -19.89 -29.45
CA GLU A 128 7.62 -18.99 -28.42
C GLU A 128 6.60 -18.71 -27.30
N GLU A 129 5.34 -18.50 -27.66
CA GLU A 129 4.25 -18.31 -26.70
C GLU A 129 4.01 -19.56 -25.85
N LYS A 130 4.05 -20.75 -26.46
CA LYS A 130 3.98 -22.04 -25.74
C LYS A 130 5.12 -22.17 -24.74
N GLN A 131 6.33 -21.79 -25.14
CA GLN A 131 7.51 -21.83 -24.28
C GLN A 131 7.42 -20.83 -23.11
N LYS A 132 6.85 -19.64 -23.32
CA LYS A 132 6.62 -18.64 -22.26
C LYS A 132 5.53 -19.08 -21.28
N ALA A 133 4.46 -19.69 -21.78
CA ALA A 133 3.27 -20.06 -21.00
C ALA A 133 3.37 -21.42 -20.29
N GLN A 134 4.36 -22.28 -20.60
CA GLN A 134 4.41 -23.68 -20.16
C GLN A 134 4.19 -23.94 -18.67
N ASN A 135 4.59 -23.02 -17.79
CA ASN A 135 4.54 -23.18 -16.33
C ASN A 135 3.44 -22.33 -15.69
N TYR A 136 2.56 -21.74 -16.50
CA TYR A 136 1.53 -20.83 -16.04
C TYR A 136 0.14 -21.32 -16.44
N VAL A 137 -0.83 -21.02 -15.59
CA VAL A 137 -2.24 -21.32 -15.85
C VAL A 137 -3.09 -20.13 -15.44
N LEU A 138 -4.12 -19.87 -16.22
CA LEU A 138 -5.14 -18.87 -15.90
C LEU A 138 -6.31 -19.58 -15.21
N LYS A 139 -6.69 -19.14 -14.01
CA LYS A 139 -7.91 -19.61 -13.32
C LYS A 139 -8.69 -18.42 -12.79
N GLY A 140 -9.95 -18.28 -13.20
CA GLY A 140 -10.80 -17.15 -12.80
C GLY A 140 -10.16 -15.80 -13.11
N ASN A 141 -9.57 -15.65 -14.30
CA ASN A 141 -8.78 -14.49 -14.77
C ASN A 141 -7.52 -14.16 -13.96
N ARG A 142 -7.12 -15.00 -13.01
CA ARG A 142 -5.90 -14.80 -12.23
C ARG A 142 -4.78 -15.68 -12.76
N LEU A 143 -3.58 -15.12 -12.84
CA LEU A 143 -2.39 -15.82 -13.31
C LEU A 143 -1.72 -16.58 -12.16
N PHE A 144 -1.58 -17.88 -12.34
CA PHE A 144 -0.89 -18.78 -11.41
C PHE A 144 0.33 -19.41 -12.07
N ARG A 145 1.37 -19.64 -11.28
CA ARG A 145 2.48 -20.53 -11.65
C ARG A 145 2.22 -21.92 -11.09
N VAL A 146 2.33 -22.92 -11.95
CA VAL A 146 2.26 -24.34 -11.57
C VAL A 146 3.63 -24.77 -11.08
N ILE A 147 3.69 -25.31 -9.86
CA ILE A 147 4.87 -25.97 -9.32
C ILE A 147 4.53 -27.41 -9.00
N ASN A 148 5.30 -28.34 -9.56
CA ASN A 148 5.15 -29.77 -9.33
C ASN A 148 6.16 -30.20 -8.26
N ASP A 149 5.65 -30.62 -7.10
CA ASP A 149 6.45 -30.99 -5.91
C ASP A 149 6.50 -32.53 -5.73
N GLY A 150 6.38 -33.27 -6.84
CA GLY A 150 6.39 -34.74 -6.89
C GLY A 150 5.12 -35.43 -6.38
N ALA A 151 4.45 -34.86 -5.38
CA ALA A 151 3.23 -35.44 -4.78
C ALA A 151 1.95 -34.64 -5.07
N ARG A 152 2.04 -33.33 -5.31
CA ARG A 152 0.90 -32.44 -5.58
C ARG A 152 1.32 -31.28 -6.47
N GLU A 153 0.43 -30.90 -7.38
CA GLU A 153 0.54 -29.64 -8.10
C GLU A 153 0.11 -28.49 -7.18
N ARG A 154 1.00 -27.50 -7.00
CA ARG A 154 0.69 -26.27 -6.26
C ARG A 154 0.54 -25.11 -7.23
N LEU A 155 -0.48 -24.30 -6.99
CA LEU A 155 -0.75 -23.09 -7.74
C LEU A 155 -0.33 -21.89 -6.89
N LEU A 156 0.65 -21.14 -7.38
CA LEU A 156 1.14 -19.95 -6.71
C LEU A 156 0.72 -18.72 -7.48
N PHE A 157 0.19 -17.72 -6.78
CA PHE A 157 -0.15 -16.44 -7.39
C PHE A 157 1.11 -15.77 -7.93
N VAL A 158 1.07 -15.35 -9.20
CA VAL A 158 2.17 -14.61 -9.81
C VAL A 158 2.13 -13.16 -9.36
N ILE A 159 3.17 -12.71 -8.65
CA ILE A 159 3.20 -11.37 -8.05
C ILE A 159 3.75 -10.32 -9.05
N PRO A 160 2.96 -9.27 -9.36
CA PRO A 160 3.38 -8.13 -10.17
C PRO A 160 4.58 -7.39 -9.59
N LYS A 161 5.37 -6.72 -10.44
CA LYS A 161 6.62 -6.04 -9.99
C LYS A 161 6.37 -5.04 -8.86
N ARG A 162 5.28 -4.29 -8.93
CA ARG A 162 4.91 -3.26 -7.93
C ARG A 162 4.55 -3.83 -6.56
N MET A 163 4.07 -5.08 -6.49
CA MET A 163 3.64 -5.72 -5.24
C MET A 163 4.75 -6.51 -4.53
N ARG A 164 5.90 -6.73 -5.18
CA ARG A 164 6.98 -7.54 -4.60
C ARG A 164 7.49 -6.97 -3.27
N LYS A 165 7.61 -5.64 -3.16
CA LYS A 165 8.08 -5.00 -1.93
C LYS A 165 7.12 -5.23 -0.76
N ILE A 166 5.82 -4.97 -0.95
CA ILE A 166 4.84 -5.11 0.14
C ILE A 166 4.72 -6.55 0.64
N ILE A 167 4.79 -7.54 -0.26
CA ILE A 167 4.80 -8.96 0.13
C ILE A 167 6.07 -9.28 0.94
N VAL A 168 7.25 -8.86 0.47
CA VAL A 168 8.50 -9.17 1.18
C VAL A 168 8.57 -8.50 2.54
N VAL A 169 8.16 -7.22 2.65
CA VAL A 169 8.06 -6.49 3.92
C VAL A 169 7.10 -7.22 4.87
N LYS A 170 5.88 -7.52 4.40
CA LYS A 170 4.86 -8.22 5.20
C LYS A 170 5.38 -9.53 5.78
N PHE A 171 6.05 -10.37 4.97
CA PHE A 171 6.56 -11.66 5.43
C PHE A 171 7.90 -11.56 6.19
N HIS A 172 8.66 -10.48 6.06
CA HIS A 172 9.89 -10.29 6.82
C HIS A 172 9.62 -9.69 8.21
N ASP A 173 8.77 -8.66 8.29
CA ASP A 173 8.51 -7.90 9.51
C ASP A 173 7.54 -8.64 10.44
N LEU A 174 6.43 -9.19 9.91
CA LEU A 174 5.47 -9.96 10.73
C LEU A 174 6.07 -11.25 11.30
N MET A 175 7.15 -11.75 10.70
CA MET A 175 7.74 -13.04 11.07
C MET A 175 8.99 -12.87 11.95
N ARG A 176 9.25 -11.69 12.56
CA ARG A 176 10.44 -11.46 13.42
C ARG A 176 11.78 -11.62 12.66
N HIS A 177 11.94 -10.98 11.51
CA HIS A 177 13.22 -10.89 10.78
C HIS A 177 13.87 -12.24 10.44
N PHE A 178 13.09 -13.18 9.92
CA PHE A 178 13.61 -14.49 9.52
C PHE A 178 14.72 -14.38 8.45
N ALA A 179 15.63 -15.37 8.45
CA ALA A 179 16.65 -15.53 7.44
C ALA A 179 16.05 -15.72 6.02
N VAL A 180 16.80 -15.29 5.00
CA VAL A 180 16.39 -15.24 3.58
C VAL A 180 15.67 -16.52 3.12
N ASP A 181 16.24 -17.70 3.41
CA ASP A 181 15.68 -18.96 2.94
C ASP A 181 14.31 -19.27 3.59
N LYS A 182 14.13 -18.91 4.86
CA LYS A 182 12.89 -19.14 5.58
C LYS A 182 11.78 -18.19 5.10
N THR A 183 12.11 -16.93 4.84
CA THR A 183 11.20 -15.96 4.22
C THR A 183 10.79 -16.40 2.81
N VAL A 184 11.74 -16.86 1.98
CA VAL A 184 11.44 -17.34 0.63
C VAL A 184 10.55 -18.59 0.65
N SER A 185 10.84 -19.55 1.54
CA SER A 185 10.01 -20.77 1.67
C SER A 185 8.58 -20.43 2.06
N LYS A 186 8.38 -19.43 2.94
CA LYS A 186 7.04 -19.02 3.35
C LYS A 186 6.28 -18.29 2.24
N ILE A 187 6.93 -17.40 1.52
CA ILE A 187 6.35 -16.73 0.34
C ILE A 187 5.94 -17.78 -0.71
N LYS A 188 6.77 -18.81 -0.93
CA LYS A 188 6.52 -19.92 -1.86
C LYS A 188 5.35 -20.83 -1.48
N GLU A 189 4.72 -20.68 -0.32
CA GLU A 189 3.48 -21.41 -0.01
C GLU A 189 2.29 -20.87 -0.80
N LEU A 190 2.29 -19.59 -1.16
CA LEU A 190 1.14 -18.92 -1.80
C LEU A 190 1.52 -18.08 -3.04
N TYR A 191 2.75 -17.59 -3.11
CA TYR A 191 3.17 -16.56 -4.07
C TYR A 191 4.43 -16.95 -4.83
N TRP A 192 4.55 -16.45 -6.06
CA TRP A 192 5.72 -16.62 -6.89
C TRP A 192 6.05 -15.37 -7.72
N PHE A 193 7.34 -15.06 -7.92
CA PHE A 193 7.79 -14.09 -8.92
C PHE A 193 9.24 -14.36 -9.38
N PRO A 194 9.65 -13.83 -10.56
CA PRO A 194 11.01 -14.01 -11.07
C PRO A 194 12.08 -13.48 -10.11
N TYR A 195 13.20 -14.23 -9.98
CA TYR A 195 14.36 -13.86 -9.17
C TYR A 195 14.08 -13.64 -7.67
N MET A 196 13.03 -14.26 -7.13
CA MET A 196 12.57 -14.08 -5.74
C MET A 196 13.66 -14.20 -4.68
N LYS A 197 14.48 -15.26 -4.70
CA LYS A 197 15.56 -15.44 -3.70
C LYS A 197 16.57 -14.29 -3.72
N ARG A 198 16.95 -13.82 -4.91
CA ARG A 198 17.86 -12.67 -5.09
C ARG A 198 17.21 -11.37 -4.60
N TYR A 199 15.93 -11.17 -4.92
CA TYR A 199 15.17 -9.99 -4.50
C TYR A 199 15.02 -9.91 -2.97
N VAL A 200 14.61 -11.01 -2.32
CA VAL A 200 14.46 -11.09 -0.86
C VAL A 200 15.80 -10.86 -0.17
N ARG A 201 16.88 -11.48 -0.65
CA ARG A 201 18.23 -11.25 -0.09
C ARG A 201 18.63 -9.78 -0.15
N HIS A 202 18.40 -9.13 -1.28
CA HIS A 202 18.71 -7.71 -1.44
C HIS A 202 17.88 -6.84 -0.49
N HIS A 203 16.59 -7.12 -0.36
CA HIS A 203 15.70 -6.40 0.55
C HIS A 203 16.11 -6.54 2.01
N ILE A 204 16.40 -7.77 2.47
CA ILE A 204 16.84 -8.02 3.85
C ILE A 204 18.18 -7.34 4.13
N LYS A 205 19.14 -7.39 3.19
CA LYS A 205 20.43 -6.69 3.32
C LYS A 205 20.26 -5.17 3.50
N CYS A 206 19.34 -4.56 2.75
CA CYS A 206 19.04 -3.14 2.90
C CYS A 206 18.34 -2.82 4.23
N ALA A 207 17.48 -3.72 4.73
CA ALA A 207 16.79 -3.54 6.01
C ALA A 207 17.74 -3.69 7.23
N SER A 208 18.74 -4.56 7.14
CA SER A 208 19.76 -4.75 8.19
C SER A 208 20.79 -3.62 8.30
N ASN A 209 20.81 -2.68 7.35
CA ASN A 209 21.67 -1.49 7.40
C ASN A 209 20.96 -0.25 8.02
N VAL A 210 19.73 -0.42 8.51
CA VAL A 210 18.88 0.65 9.05
C VAL A 210 18.68 0.50 10.57
N TRP A 211 19.42 -0.42 11.21
CA TRP A 211 19.44 -0.62 12.66
C TRP A 211 20.88 -0.58 13.17
#